data_AF-A0A6M0FV96-F1
#
_entry.id   AF-A0A6M0FV96-F1
#
_cell.length_a   1.000
_cell.length_b   1.000
_cell.length_c   1.000
_cell.angle_alpha   90.00
_cell.angle_beta   90.00
_cell.angle_gamma   90.00
#
_symmetry.space_group_name_H-M   'P 1'
#
loop_
_entity.id
_entity.type
_entity.pdbx_description
1 polymer ?
#
loop_
_entity_poly.entity_id
_entity_poly.type
_entity_poly.pdbx_seq_one_letter_code
_entity_poly.pdbx_strand_id
1 'polypeptide(L)'
;MTKLESRAASMNFASKDLCAKQLAIEGLEETKMRELHYRLASFEQKLEVLEKHIEQVPKKLAQVLYFVLSEVSGIKEEDAAKIANHVAPGTITFPSSMRQ
;
A
#
# COMPACT_ATOMS: atom_id res chain seq x y z
N MET A 1 -6.53 -30.07 25.50
CA MET A 1 -6.47 -29.41 26.81
C MET A 1 -5.24 -28.52 26.87
N THR A 2 -5.41 -27.21 27.00
CA THR A 2 -4.28 -26.28 27.21
C THR A 2 -3.77 -26.42 28.66
N LYS A 3 -2.52 -26.00 28.93
CA LYS A 3 -1.91 -26.07 30.27
C LYS A 3 -2.69 -25.32 31.37
N LEU A 4 -3.57 -24.40 30.99
CA LEU A 4 -4.44 -23.64 31.89
C LEU A 4 -5.71 -24.42 32.28
N GLU A 5 -6.29 -25.16 31.35
CA GLU A 5 -7.48 -25.97 31.59
C GLU A 5 -7.23 -27.10 32.60
N SER A 6 -6.04 -27.73 32.56
CA SER A 6 -5.65 -28.75 33.54
C SER A 6 -5.39 -28.18 34.94
N ARG A 7 -4.96 -26.92 35.02
CA ARG A 7 -4.65 -26.23 36.28
C ARG A 7 -5.90 -25.74 36.99
N ALA A 8 -6.98 -25.43 36.26
CA ALA A 8 -8.25 -25.00 36.84
C ALA A 8 -9.01 -26.10 37.60
N ALA A 9 -8.75 -27.38 37.28
CA ALA A 9 -9.47 -28.52 37.87
C ALA A 9 -9.18 -28.71 39.38
N SER A 10 -8.01 -28.31 39.88
CA SER A 10 -7.59 -28.51 41.28
C SER A 10 -7.76 -27.29 42.19
N MET A 11 -8.36 -26.19 41.70
CA MET A 11 -8.41 -24.92 42.43
C MET A 11 -9.71 -24.68 43.23
N ASN A 12 -9.59 -23.90 44.30
CA ASN A 12 -10.71 -23.36 45.07
C ASN A 12 -11.52 -22.30 44.28
N PHE A 13 -12.78 -22.07 44.65
CA PHE A 13 -13.76 -21.31 43.85
C PHE A 13 -13.29 -19.90 43.43
N ALA A 14 -12.66 -19.14 44.33
CA ALA A 14 -12.12 -17.81 44.02
C ALA A 14 -11.00 -17.85 42.95
N SER A 15 -10.15 -18.88 42.98
CA SER A 15 -9.10 -19.10 41.99
C SER A 15 -9.67 -19.54 40.64
N LYS A 16 -10.80 -20.28 40.64
CA LYS A 16 -11.51 -20.64 39.41
C LYS A 16 -12.14 -19.44 38.71
N ASP A 17 -12.74 -18.50 39.46
CA ASP A 17 -13.28 -17.24 38.92
C ASP A 17 -12.19 -16.37 38.30
N LEU A 18 -11.04 -16.22 38.99
CA LEU A 18 -9.87 -15.52 38.45
C LEU A 18 -9.34 -16.16 37.16
N CYS A 19 -9.27 -17.49 37.10
CA CYS A 19 -8.86 -18.22 35.90
C CYS A 19 -9.83 -18.02 34.74
N ALA A 20 -11.14 -18.05 34.99
CA ALA A 20 -12.16 -17.81 33.97
C ALA A 20 -12.07 -16.38 33.40
N LYS A 21 -11.86 -15.38 34.26
CA LYS A 21 -11.64 -13.99 33.84
C LYS A 21 -10.37 -13.83 33.01
N GLN A 22 -9.28 -14.48 33.41
CA GLN A 22 -8.02 -14.46 32.67
C GLN A 22 -8.19 -15.07 31.26
N LEU A 23 -8.83 -16.23 31.15
CA LEU A 23 -9.10 -16.87 29.85
C LEU A 23 -10.01 -16.00 28.96
N ALA A 24 -11.00 -15.31 29.55
CA ALA A 24 -11.85 -14.39 28.81
C ALA A 24 -11.09 -13.17 28.29
N ILE A 25 -10.15 -12.62 29.07
CA ILE A 25 -9.26 -11.53 28.65
C ILE A 25 -8.36 -12.00 27.51
N GLU A 26 -7.69 -13.15 27.66
CA GLU A 26 -6.82 -13.72 26.62
C GLU A 26 -7.58 -13.95 25.31
N GLY A 27 -8.79 -14.51 25.37
CA GLY A 27 -9.64 -14.68 24.19
C GLY A 27 -10.06 -13.36 23.54
N LEU A 28 -10.32 -12.31 24.34
CA LEU A 28 -10.62 -10.97 23.82
C LEU A 28 -9.38 -10.33 23.17
N GLU A 29 -8.19 -10.53 23.73
CA GLU A 29 -6.93 -10.05 23.16
C GLU A 29 -6.61 -10.75 21.84
N GLU A 30 -6.79 -12.07 21.77
CA GLU A 30 -6.59 -12.84 20.53
C GLU A 30 -7.55 -12.42 19.41
N THR A 31 -8.81 -12.13 19.74
CA THR A 31 -9.80 -11.67 18.75
C THR A 31 -9.47 -10.27 18.24
N LYS A 32 -9.14 -9.33 19.15
CA LYS A 32 -8.68 -7.98 18.78
C LYS A 32 -7.39 -8.01 17.95
N MET A 33 -6.42 -8.84 18.34
CA MET A 33 -5.19 -9.00 17.56
C MET A 33 -5.50 -9.48 16.15
N ARG A 34 -6.35 -10.51 15.98
CA ARG A 34 -6.75 -10.98 14.65
C ARG A 34 -7.41 -9.90 13.81
N GLU A 35 -8.30 -9.11 14.40
CA GLU A 35 -8.94 -7.99 13.71
C GLU A 35 -7.91 -6.94 13.25
N LEU A 36 -6.97 -6.57 14.13
CA LEU A 36 -5.92 -5.62 13.79
C LEU A 36 -5.00 -6.13 12.67
N HIS A 37 -4.63 -7.42 12.68
CA HIS A 37 -3.84 -8.02 11.61
C HIS A 37 -4.58 -7.97 10.26
N TYR A 38 -5.88 -8.28 10.26
CA TYR A 38 -6.69 -8.19 9.03
C TYR A 38 -6.76 -6.75 8.50
N ARG A 39 -6.97 -5.78 9.39
CA ARG A 39 -7.00 -4.35 9.02
C ARG A 39 -5.66 -3.87 8.49
N LEU A 40 -4.55 -4.29 9.10
CA LEU A 40 -3.20 -3.96 8.65
C LEU A 40 -2.94 -4.48 7.24
N ALA A 41 -3.21 -5.77 7.00
CA ALA A 41 -3.07 -6.37 5.67
C ALA A 41 -3.93 -5.66 4.61
N SER A 42 -5.15 -5.26 4.97
CA SER A 42 -6.01 -4.47 4.07
C SER A 42 -5.43 -3.09 3.75
N PHE A 43 -4.80 -2.43 4.71
CA PHE A 43 -4.14 -1.14 4.48
C PHE A 43 -2.88 -1.29 3.63
N GLU A 44 -2.05 -2.30 3.89
CA GLU A 44 -0.86 -2.60 3.08
C GLU A 44 -1.23 -2.83 1.61
N GLN A 45 -2.27 -3.62 1.35
CA GLN A 45 -2.77 -3.85 -0.01
C GLN A 45 -3.25 -2.55 -0.68
N LYS A 46 -3.97 -1.69 0.06
CA LYS A 46 -4.43 -0.40 -0.48
C LYS A 46 -3.26 0.54 -0.78
N LEU A 47 -2.23 0.55 0.07
CA LEU A 47 -1.03 1.34 -0.14
C LEU A 47 -0.29 0.89 -1.39
N GLU A 48 -0.12 -0.42 -1.61
CA GLU A 48 0.53 -0.94 -2.82
C GLU A 48 -0.19 -0.50 -4.10
N VAL A 49 -1.54 -0.52 -4.10
CA VAL A 49 -2.34 -0.03 -5.22
C VAL A 49 -2.18 1.47 -5.41
N LEU A 50 -2.15 2.25 -4.33
CA LEU A 50 -1.97 3.69 -4.37
C LEU A 50 -0.58 4.07 -4.92
N GLU A 51 0.47 3.39 -4.47
CA GLU A 51 1.85 3.59 -4.93
C GLU A 51 1.96 3.35 -6.44
N LYS A 52 1.37 2.27 -6.96
CA LYS A 52 1.30 1.99 -8.41
C LYS A 52 0.59 3.11 -9.17
N HIS A 53 -0.50 3.64 -8.63
CA HIS A 53 -1.20 4.76 -9.27
C HIS A 53 -0.35 6.05 -9.26
N ILE A 54 0.28 6.37 -8.14
CA ILE A 54 1.16 7.54 -8.00
C ILE A 54 2.32 7.45 -8.99
N GLU A 55 2.91 6.27 -9.20
CA GLU A 55 3.98 6.08 -10.18
C GLU A 55 3.53 6.34 -11.63
N GLN A 56 2.25 6.10 -11.94
CA GLN A 56 1.71 6.32 -13.28
C GLN A 56 1.33 7.78 -13.57
N VAL A 57 0.99 8.57 -12.54
CA VAL A 57 0.60 9.99 -12.69
C VAL A 57 1.64 10.81 -13.46
N PRO A 58 2.94 10.84 -13.08
CA PRO A 58 3.93 11.63 -13.79
C PRO A 58 4.13 11.16 -15.23
N LYS A 59 4.05 9.84 -15.48
CA LYS A 59 4.14 9.28 -16.84
C LYS A 59 3.00 9.77 -17.73
N LYS A 60 1.76 9.71 -17.24
CA LYS A 60 0.58 10.24 -17.94
C LYS A 60 0.67 11.75 -18.14
N LEU A 61 1.13 12.48 -17.12
CA LEU A 61 1.30 13.93 -17.21
C LEU A 61 2.33 14.30 -18.28
N ALA A 62 3.47 13.61 -18.34
CA ALA A 62 4.49 13.84 -19.36
C ALA A 62 3.96 13.55 -20.77
N GLN A 63 3.15 12.51 -20.97
CA GLN A 63 2.51 12.21 -22.25
C GLN A 63 1.53 13.31 -22.69
N VAL A 64 0.67 13.77 -21.77
CA VAL A 64 -0.26 14.87 -22.04
C VAL A 64 0.51 16.16 -22.34
N LEU A 65 1.54 16.46 -21.55
CA LEU A 65 2.36 17.65 -21.75
C LEU A 65 3.06 17.62 -23.11
N TYR A 66 3.65 16.49 -23.49
CA TYR A 66 4.24 16.32 -24.81
C TYR A 66 3.24 16.62 -25.93
N PHE A 67 2.07 15.98 -25.87
CA PHE A 67 1.01 16.17 -26.87
C PHE A 67 0.55 17.63 -26.96
N VAL A 68 0.33 18.30 -25.82
CA VAL A 68 -0.10 19.71 -25.81
C VAL A 68 0.98 20.62 -26.38
N LEU A 69 2.25 20.36 -26.08
CA LEU A 69 3.35 21.17 -26.57
C LEU A 69 3.56 20.97 -28.08
N SER A 70 3.58 19.72 -28.58
CA SER A 70 3.84 19.43 -29.99
C SER A 70 2.63 19.71 -30.88
N GLU A 71 1.48 19.14 -30.55
CA GLU A 71 0.31 19.12 -31.45
C GLU A 71 -0.56 20.37 -31.32
N VAL A 72 -0.65 20.93 -30.11
CA VAL A 72 -1.54 22.07 -29.84
C VAL A 72 -0.80 23.39 -29.92
N SER A 73 0.40 23.45 -29.33
CA SER A 73 1.17 24.69 -29.22
C SER A 73 2.18 24.90 -30.36
N GLY A 74 2.40 23.89 -31.20
CA GLY A 74 3.33 23.94 -32.33
C GLY A 74 4.81 24.02 -31.92
N ILE A 75 5.14 23.63 -30.69
CA ILE A 75 6.54 23.52 -30.24
C ILE A 75 7.16 22.33 -30.96
N LYS A 76 8.43 22.47 -31.37
CA LYS A 76 9.17 21.38 -32.02
C LYS A 76 9.12 20.13 -31.14
N GLU A 77 8.85 18.99 -31.75
CA GLU A 77 8.73 17.70 -31.04
C GLU A 77 9.92 17.42 -30.12
N GLU A 78 11.13 17.78 -30.55
CA GLU A 78 12.34 17.60 -29.77
C GLU A 78 12.32 18.40 -28.44
N ASP A 79 11.91 19.66 -28.51
CA ASP A 79 11.83 20.54 -27.35
C ASP A 79 10.66 20.17 -26.44
N ALA A 80 9.51 19.80 -27.03
CA ALA A 80 8.36 19.26 -26.30
C ALA A 80 8.73 17.98 -25.53
N ALA A 81 9.49 17.07 -26.15
CA ALA A 81 9.95 15.84 -25.52
C ALA A 81 10.99 16.08 -24.43
N LYS A 82 11.90 17.06 -24.58
CA LYS A 82 12.83 17.49 -23.52
C LYS A 82 12.07 17.99 -22.30
N ILE A 83 11.06 18.85 -22.50
CA ILE A 83 10.23 19.39 -21.42
C ILE A 83 9.43 18.27 -20.73
N ALA A 84 8.78 17.40 -21.49
CA ALA A 84 8.02 16.28 -20.95
C ALA A 84 8.89 15.28 -20.16
N ASN A 85 10.09 14.96 -20.65
CA ASN A 85 11.03 14.09 -19.94
C ASN A 85 11.62 14.74 -18.67
N HIS A 86 11.62 16.08 -18.55
CA HIS A 86 11.95 16.72 -17.28
C HIS A 86 10.90 16.42 -16.19
N VAL A 87 9.62 16.29 -16.58
CA VAL A 87 8.51 15.95 -15.67
C VAL A 87 8.52 14.46 -15.30
N ALA A 88 8.79 13.58 -16.26
CA ALA A 88 8.92 12.14 -16.02
C ALA A 88 10.01 11.52 -16.91
N PRO A 89 11.24 11.36 -16.40
CA PRO A 89 12.38 10.89 -17.19
C PRO A 89 12.14 9.54 -17.84
N GLY A 90 12.52 9.44 -19.13
CA GLY A 90 12.42 8.20 -19.90
C GLY A 90 11.00 7.82 -20.35
N THR A 91 10.01 8.69 -20.10
CA THR A 91 8.62 8.44 -20.52
C THR A 91 8.42 8.68 -22.02
N ILE A 92 9.07 9.71 -22.58
CA ILE A 92 9.00 10.03 -24.00
C ILE A 92 10.28 9.55 -24.68
N THR A 93 10.15 8.52 -25.52
CA THR A 93 11.27 7.94 -26.27
C THR A 93 11.40 8.59 -27.63
N PHE A 94 12.59 9.11 -27.95
CA PHE A 94 12.88 9.66 -29.25
C PHE A 94 13.02 8.55 -30.29
N PRO A 95 12.41 8.68 -31.49
CA PRO A 95 12.76 7.84 -32.62
C PRO A 95 14.25 7.99 -32.93
N SER A 96 14.89 6.91 -33.38
CA SER A 96 16.35 6.85 -33.60
C SER A 96 16.87 7.94 -34.55
N SER A 97 16.01 8.47 -35.43
CA SER A 97 16.31 9.58 -36.33
C SER A 97 16.56 10.93 -35.63
N MET A 98 16.20 11.06 -34.35
CA MET A 98 16.35 12.29 -33.55
C MET A 98 17.48 12.22 -32.51
N ARG A 99 18.22 11.10 -32.42
CA ARG A 99 19.41 10.99 -31.56
C ARG A 99 20.65 11.38 -32.37
N GLN A 100 21.02 12.66 -32.34
CA GLN A 100 22.30 13.13 -32.87
C GLN A 100 23.35 13.16 -31.77
#